data_AF-A0A183HMA8-F1
#
_entry.id   AF-A0A183HMA8-F1
#
_cell.length_a   1.000
_cell.length_b   1.000
_cell.length_c   1.000
_cell.angle_alpha   90.00
_cell.angle_beta   90.00
_cell.angle_gamma   90.00
#
_symmetry.space_group_name_H-M   'P 1'
#
loop_
_entity.id
_entity.type
_entity.pdbx_description
1 polymer ?
#
loop_
_entity_poly.entity_id
_entity_poly.type
_entity_poly.pdbx_seq_one_letter_code
_entity_poly.pdbx_strand_id
1 'polypeptide(L)'
;MFSGKVNVCIAYTAQDEIKRAFVTIAHGIQKGLLTTTDINECLISRCLDSRFSNDPDLLIRTSGETRLSDFLLWQQLNENCLVEHKSADNENVLEFLHWIEEERLESLRQMCEAIC
;
A
#
# COMPACT_ATOMS: atom_id res chain seq x y z
N MET A 1 25.33 1.12 -3.83
CA MET A 1 24.53 2.35 -4.04
C MET A 1 23.10 1.99 -3.67
N PHE A 2 22.58 2.49 -2.56
CA PHE A 2 21.18 2.24 -2.19
C PHE A 2 20.27 3.04 -3.14
N SER A 3 19.37 2.35 -3.83
CA SER A 3 18.34 2.99 -4.67
C SER A 3 17.02 2.89 -3.93
N GLY A 4 16.48 4.04 -3.51
CA GLY A 4 15.14 4.15 -2.94
C GLY A 4 14.18 4.75 -3.96
N LYS A 5 12.90 4.36 -3.89
CA LYS A 5 11.82 4.98 -4.65
C LYS A 5 10.90 5.73 -3.69
N VAL A 6 10.54 6.96 -4.04
CA VAL A 6 9.54 7.76 -3.33
C VAL A 6 8.35 7.95 -4.26
N ASN A 7 7.16 7.53 -3.81
CA ASN A 7 5.91 7.77 -4.51
C ASN A 7 5.20 8.95 -3.84
N VAL A 8 4.94 10.02 -4.59
CA VAL A 8 4.22 11.20 -4.08
C VAL A 8 2.80 11.18 -4.67
N CYS A 9 1.81 10.94 -3.82
CA CYS A 9 0.41 10.83 -4.21
C CYS A 9 -0.27 12.21 -4.12
N ILE A 10 -0.55 12.84 -5.26
CA ILE A 10 -1.20 14.17 -5.34
C ILE A 10 -2.52 14.02 -6.09
N ALA A 11 -3.60 14.57 -5.53
CA ALA A 11 -4.97 14.37 -6.04
C ALA A 11 -5.30 12.87 -6.25
N TYR A 12 -4.81 12.04 -5.33
CA TYR A 12 -4.92 10.59 -5.37
C TYR A 12 -6.04 10.11 -4.43
N THR A 13 -6.85 9.18 -4.93
CA THR A 13 -7.68 8.29 -4.09
C THR A 13 -7.58 6.87 -4.66
N ALA A 14 -7.66 5.86 -3.80
CA ALA A 14 -7.52 4.47 -4.21
C ALA A 14 -8.68 4.02 -5.10
N GLN A 15 -9.91 4.48 -4.82
CA GLN A 15 -11.05 4.25 -5.71
C GLN A 15 -10.82 4.78 -7.14
N ASP A 16 -10.19 5.96 -7.28
CA ASP A 16 -9.91 6.55 -8.58
C ASP A 16 -8.78 5.81 -9.33
N GLU A 17 -7.76 5.32 -8.61
CA GLU A 17 -6.73 4.42 -9.14
C GLU A 17 -7.34 3.10 -9.65
N ILE A 18 -8.18 2.44 -8.86
CA ILE A 18 -8.84 1.19 -9.24
C ILE A 18 -9.73 1.39 -10.48
N LYS A 19 -10.48 2.50 -10.53
CA LYS A 19 -11.26 2.86 -11.72
C LYS A 19 -10.39 2.98 -12.96
N ARG A 20 -9.23 3.66 -12.89
CA ARG A 20 -8.28 3.76 -14.02
C ARG A 20 -7.73 2.39 -14.43
N ALA A 21 -7.45 1.51 -13.48
CA ALA A 21 -6.99 0.15 -13.76
C ALA A 21 -8.06 -0.64 -14.54
N PHE A 22 -9.32 -0.60 -14.11
CA PHE A 22 -10.42 -1.26 -14.83
C PHE A 22 -10.68 -0.68 -16.22
N VAL A 23 -10.59 0.64 -16.39
CA VAL A 23 -10.67 1.27 -17.73
C VAL A 23 -9.53 0.76 -18.63
N THR A 24 -8.33 0.60 -18.09
CA THR A 24 -7.18 0.06 -18.83
C THR A 24 -7.41 -1.39 -19.27
N ILE A 25 -7.90 -2.25 -18.36
CA ILE A 25 -8.25 -3.64 -18.67
C ILE A 25 -9.34 -3.71 -19.74
N ALA A 26 -10.40 -2.91 -19.59
CA ALA A 26 -11.50 -2.85 -20.56
C ALA A 26 -11.01 -2.46 -21.96
N HIS A 27 -10.10 -1.48 -22.08
CA HIS A 27 -9.48 -1.14 -23.35
C HIS A 27 -8.63 -2.28 -23.92
N GLY A 28 -7.92 -3.05 -23.08
CA GLY A 28 -7.17 -4.23 -23.51
C GLY A 28 -8.07 -5.32 -24.09
N ILE A 29 -9.23 -5.55 -23.46
CA ILE A 29 -10.24 -6.50 -23.95
C ILE A 29 -10.85 -6.02 -25.26
N GLN A 30 -11.24 -4.74 -25.35
CA GLN A 30 -11.81 -4.16 -26.58
C GLN A 30 -10.85 -4.27 -27.77
N LYS A 31 -9.54 -4.21 -27.52
CA LYS A 31 -8.50 -4.37 -28.55
C LYS A 31 -8.15 -5.84 -28.85
N GLY A 32 -8.79 -6.81 -28.18
CA GLY A 32 -8.49 -8.23 -28.33
C GLY A 32 -7.12 -8.66 -27.78
N LEU A 33 -6.50 -7.84 -26.92
CA LEU A 33 -5.23 -8.14 -26.26
C LEU A 33 -5.41 -8.99 -25.00
N LEU A 34 -6.62 -8.95 -24.43
CA LEU A 34 -7.02 -9.65 -23.23
C LEU A 34 -8.42 -10.23 -23.43
N THR A 35 -8.75 -11.23 -22.63
CA THR A 35 -10.08 -11.80 -22.47
C THR A 35 -10.54 -11.62 -21.04
N THR A 36 -11.84 -11.78 -20.77
CA THR A 36 -12.36 -11.69 -19.41
C THR A 36 -11.80 -12.76 -18.48
N THR A 37 -11.34 -13.90 -19.02
CA THR A 37 -10.68 -14.97 -18.25
C THR A 37 -9.25 -14.64 -17.84
N ASP A 38 -8.64 -13.62 -18.45
CA ASP A 38 -7.31 -13.14 -18.05
C ASP A 38 -7.36 -12.22 -16.83
N ILE A 39 -8.57 -11.79 -16.41
CA ILE A 39 -8.75 -10.92 -15.25
C ILE A 39 -8.50 -11.71 -13.97
N ASN A 40 -7.46 -11.32 -13.26
CA ASN A 40 -7.09 -11.80 -11.93
C ASN A 40 -6.39 -10.68 -11.16
N GLU A 41 -6.05 -10.95 -9.90
CA GLU A 41 -5.40 -10.02 -8.97
C GLU A 41 -4.07 -9.50 -9.51
N CYS A 42 -3.31 -10.34 -10.21
CA CYS A 42 -2.03 -9.96 -10.82
C CYS A 42 -2.24 -8.94 -11.95
N LEU A 43 -3.23 -9.15 -12.83
CA LEU A 43 -3.55 -8.21 -13.90
C LEU A 43 -4.02 -6.88 -13.33
N ILE A 44 -4.90 -6.90 -12.32
CA ILE A 44 -5.39 -5.68 -11.67
C ILE A 44 -4.20 -4.89 -11.09
N SER A 45 -3.33 -5.54 -10.33
CA SER A 45 -2.14 -4.92 -9.73
C SER A 45 -1.21 -4.31 -10.78
N ARG A 46 -1.04 -4.97 -11.93
CA ARG A 46 -0.25 -4.46 -13.06
C ARG A 46 -0.88 -3.25 -13.77
N CYS A 47 -2.17 -3.02 -13.59
CA CYS A 47 -2.89 -1.90 -14.17
C CYS A 47 -3.05 -0.70 -13.22
N LEU A 48 -2.62 -0.81 -11.95
CA LEU A 48 -2.61 0.30 -10.99
C LEU A 48 -1.53 1.35 -11.33
N ASP A 49 -1.69 2.56 -10.78
CA ASP A 49 -0.69 3.62 -10.93
C ASP A 49 0.62 3.23 -10.23
N SER A 50 0.49 2.53 -9.12
CA SER A 50 1.54 1.98 -8.26
C SER A 50 2.30 0.75 -8.81
N ARG A 51 1.94 0.19 -9.98
CA ARG A 51 2.48 -1.07 -10.56
C ARG A 51 4.00 -1.23 -10.64
N PHE A 52 4.77 -0.17 -10.45
CA PHE A 52 6.23 -0.19 -10.47
C PHE A 52 6.86 -0.16 -9.07
N SER A 53 6.03 -0.22 -8.03
CA SER A 53 6.42 -0.24 -6.63
C SER A 53 5.98 -1.56 -6.01
N ASN A 54 6.67 -1.98 -4.96
CA ASN A 54 6.18 -3.07 -4.13
C ASN A 54 5.01 -2.58 -3.28
N ASP A 55 4.16 -3.52 -2.87
CA ASP A 55 3.12 -3.25 -1.88
C ASP A 55 3.75 -2.79 -0.56
N PRO A 56 3.08 -1.91 0.20
CA PRO A 56 3.60 -1.44 1.47
C PRO A 56 3.55 -2.56 2.52
N ASP A 57 4.65 -2.75 3.26
CA ASP A 57 4.68 -3.62 4.44
C ASP A 57 4.23 -2.88 5.72
N LEU A 58 4.28 -1.54 5.72
CA LEU A 58 3.90 -0.69 6.83
C LEU A 58 3.18 0.56 6.31
N LEU A 59 1.99 0.80 6.84
CA LEU A 59 1.19 2.00 6.58
C LEU A 59 1.07 2.82 7.86
N ILE A 60 1.69 4.00 7.86
CA ILE A 60 1.66 4.91 9.01
C ILE A 60 0.69 6.05 8.72
N ARG A 61 -0.25 6.26 9.63
CA ARG A 61 -1.11 7.43 9.63
C ARG A 61 -0.85 8.28 10.87
N THR A 62 -0.44 9.52 10.65
CA THR A 62 -0.29 10.51 11.71
C THR A 62 -1.66 11.07 12.15
N SER A 63 -1.66 11.84 13.24
CA SER A 63 -2.81 12.54 13.82
C SER A 63 -3.79 11.68 14.63
N GLY A 64 -3.45 10.43 14.96
CA GLY A 64 -4.27 9.57 15.84
C GLY A 64 -5.62 9.12 15.27
N GLU A 65 -5.87 9.34 13.98
CA GLU A 65 -7.16 9.03 13.34
C GLU A 65 -7.21 7.58 12.84
N THR A 66 -8.17 6.80 13.31
CA THR A 66 -8.37 5.38 12.91
C THR A 66 -9.22 5.25 11.65
N ARG A 67 -8.70 5.70 10.50
CA ARG A 67 -9.32 5.46 9.18
C ARG A 67 -8.26 5.39 8.07
N LEU A 68 -8.58 4.74 6.96
CA LEU A 68 -7.69 4.65 5.79
C LEU A 68 -7.78 5.87 4.87
N SER A 69 -8.92 6.58 4.87
CA SER A 69 -9.18 7.74 3.99
C SER A 69 -8.94 7.47 2.49
N ASP A 70 -9.34 6.30 2.00
CA ASP A 70 -9.26 5.96 0.58
C ASP A 70 -7.82 6.05 0.02
N PHE A 71 -6.84 5.60 0.81
CA PHE A 71 -5.43 5.64 0.47
C PHE A 71 -4.86 4.23 0.30
N LEU A 72 -4.35 3.88 -0.89
CA LEU A 72 -3.71 2.59 -1.20
C LEU A 72 -4.54 1.33 -0.89
N LEU A 73 -5.88 1.37 -0.98
CA LEU A 73 -6.77 0.29 -0.54
C LEU A 73 -6.47 -1.10 -1.13
N TRP A 74 -6.01 -1.17 -2.39
CA TRP A 74 -5.67 -2.45 -3.03
C TRP A 74 -4.35 -3.01 -2.49
N GLN A 75 -3.36 -2.14 -2.31
CA GLN A 75 -1.99 -2.49 -1.98
C GLN A 75 -1.84 -2.97 -0.52
N GLN A 76 -2.73 -2.54 0.37
CA GLN A 76 -2.78 -3.01 1.77
C GLN A 76 -3.43 -4.39 1.93
N LEU A 77 -3.96 -5.00 0.87
CA LEU A 77 -4.48 -6.38 0.95
C LEU A 77 -3.38 -7.42 1.17
N ASN A 78 -2.10 -7.02 1.11
CA ASN A 78 -0.98 -7.83 1.56
C ASN A 78 -1.18 -8.19 3.05
N GLU A 79 -1.26 -9.49 3.33
CA GLU A 79 -1.47 -10.06 4.68
C GLU A 79 -0.40 -9.63 5.70
N ASN A 80 0.76 -9.18 5.23
CA ASN A 80 1.87 -8.72 6.07
C ASN A 80 1.88 -7.18 6.25
N CYS A 81 0.90 -6.46 5.71
CA CYS A 81 0.85 -5.00 5.83
C CYS A 81 0.36 -4.59 7.24
N LEU A 82 1.25 -3.97 8.00
CA LEU A 82 0.94 -3.42 9.32
C LEU A 82 0.34 -2.03 9.17
N VAL A 83 -0.77 -1.75 9.85
CA VAL A 83 -1.44 -0.44 9.81
C VAL A 83 -1.34 0.22 11.16
N GLU A 84 -0.51 1.26 11.25
CA GLU A 84 -0.21 1.94 12.50
C GLU A 84 -0.74 3.37 12.53
N HIS A 85 -1.25 3.75 13.71
CA HIS A 85 -1.81 5.07 13.97
C HIS A 85 -1.00 5.77 15.04
N LYS A 86 -0.35 6.86 14.67
CA LYS A 86 0.47 7.66 15.60
C LYS A 86 -0.16 9.03 15.83
N SER A 87 -0.25 9.48 17.08
CA SER A 87 -0.61 10.86 17.41
C SER A 87 0.38 11.83 16.77
N ALA A 88 -0.10 12.99 16.33
CA ALA A 88 0.78 14.05 15.83
C ALA A 88 1.34 14.83 17.01
N ASP A 89 2.29 14.23 17.73
CA ASP A 89 3.08 14.96 18.73
C ASP A 89 4.30 15.60 18.02
N ASN A 90 4.82 16.71 18.58
CA ASN A 90 5.94 17.47 17.99
C ASN A 90 7.26 16.68 18.06
N GLU A 91 7.38 15.64 17.24
CA GLU A 91 8.54 14.77 17.18
C GLU A 91 9.53 15.22 16.10
N ASN A 92 10.81 15.03 16.37
CA ASN A 92 11.83 15.14 15.33
C ASN A 92 11.94 13.84 14.52
N VAL A 93 12.59 13.90 13.35
CA VAL A 93 12.70 12.75 12.43
C VAL A 93 13.36 11.52 13.08
N LEU A 94 14.28 11.71 14.04
CA LEU A 94 14.96 10.58 14.68
C LEU A 94 14.02 9.83 15.63
N GLU A 95 13.22 10.55 16.41
CA GLU A 95 12.20 9.95 17.29
C GLU A 95 11.19 9.14 16.47
N PHE A 96 10.76 9.68 15.33
CA PHE A 96 9.87 8.96 14.41
C PHE A 96 10.50 7.67 13.86
N LEU A 97 11.78 7.73 13.45
CA LEU A 97 12.49 6.55 12.94
C LEU A 97 12.69 5.48 14.02
N HIS A 98 13.03 5.87 15.24
CA HIS A 98 13.15 4.95 16.36
C HIS A 98 11.83 4.26 16.67
N TRP A 99 10.74 5.02 16.70
CA TRP A 99 9.41 4.45 16.89
C TRP A 99 9.04 3.43 15.80
N ILE A 100 9.33 3.72 14.52
CA ILE A 100 9.11 2.75 13.42
C ILE A 100 9.89 1.45 13.64
N GLU A 101 11.15 1.55 14.09
CA GLU A 101 11.97 0.36 14.35
C GLU A 101 11.40 -0.49 15.49
N GLU A 102 10.92 0.14 16.57
CA GLU A 102 10.30 -0.54 17.71
C GLU A 102 9.01 -1.25 17.30
N GLU A 103 8.09 -0.57 16.61
CA GLU A 103 6.80 -1.17 16.18
C GLU A 103 7.00 -2.34 15.22
N ARG A 104 7.95 -2.19 14.28
CA ARG A 104 8.28 -3.27 13.35
C ARG A 104 8.83 -4.49 14.08
N LEU A 105 9.64 -4.28 15.11
CA LEU A 105 10.17 -5.38 15.93
C LEU A 105 9.08 -6.05 16.77
N GLU A 106 8.15 -5.29 17.32
CA GLU A 106 7.04 -5.84 18.11
C GLU A 106 6.07 -6.65 17.24
N SER A 107 5.72 -6.13 16.07
CA SER A 107 4.89 -6.85 15.11
C SER A 107 5.55 -8.14 14.63
N LEU A 108 6.85 -8.13 14.34
CA LEU A 108 7.61 -9.34 14.00
C LEU A 108 7.60 -10.37 15.15
N ARG A 109 7.68 -9.92 16.40
CA ARG A 109 7.57 -10.82 17.57
C ARG A 109 6.20 -11.47 17.65
N GLN A 110 5.12 -10.71 17.50
CA GLN A 110 3.75 -11.23 17.52
C GLN A 110 3.51 -12.24 16.39
N MET A 111 4.04 -11.97 15.18
CA MET A 111 3.99 -12.93 14.07
C MET A 111 4.75 -14.22 14.41
N CYS A 112 5.93 -14.14 15.01
CA CYS A 112 6.68 -15.32 15.44
C CYS A 112 5.95 -16.14 16.52
N GLU A 113 5.28 -15.48 17.47
CA GLU A 113 4.51 -16.12 18.52
C GLU A 113 3.25 -16.81 17.97
N ALA A 114 2.59 -16.25 16.95
CA ALA A 114 1.41 -16.84 16.31
C ALA A 114 1.73 -18.10 15.47
N ILE A 115 3.00 -18.31 15.11
CA ILE A 115 3.48 -19.45 14.31
C ILE A 115 3.99 -20.61 15.21
N CYS A 116 4.22 -20.37 16.50
CA CYS A 116 4.63 -21.38 17.49
C CYS A 116 3.42 -22.02 18.19
#